data_AF-A0A932W179-F1
#
_entry.id   AF-A0A932W179-F1
#
_cell.length_a   1.000
_cell.length_b   1.000
_cell.length_c   1.000
_cell.angle_alpha   90.00
_cell.angle_beta   90.00
_cell.angle_gamma   90.00
#
_symmetry.space_group_name_H-M   'P 1'
#
loop_
_entity.id
_entity.type
_entity.pdbx_description
1 polymer ?
#
loop_
_entity_poly.entity_id
_entity_poly.type
_entity_poly.pdbx_seq_one_letter_code
_entity_poly.pdbx_strand_id
1 'polypeptide(L)'
;MKAANRAPSISPGNVQPENACVVLLASANAVLTHQLIRALSDNGDVPPAGEARPYQLPIATSVAQARSCVGRAVPSVILLDESIAAPDLLADALRNLSQVAPLVFLAAPENLARLCALTVLADLVTQGRVECVQRHGDFVPLATRLIERHACARPESRGLGTERYPAPAVVANVPERVERGAGDAPLDFGEVLRHEVNNPLTGILGNAELLLSRRDFIPADMVERLEIIAELAIRLRETIRRLSNALECHTARIPAPPSSGLAPTLRHRPPT
;
A
#
# COMPACT_ATOMS: atom_id res chain seq x y z
N MET A 1 20.00 39.66 -51.75
CA MET A 1 20.02 39.86 -50.29
C MET A 1 18.60 40.19 -49.82
N LYS A 2 17.88 39.23 -49.23
CA LYS A 2 16.61 39.48 -48.51
C LYS A 2 16.67 38.65 -47.23
N ALA A 3 16.86 39.33 -46.11
CA ALA A 3 16.99 38.73 -44.80
C ALA A 3 15.60 38.56 -44.15
N ALA A 4 15.44 37.38 -43.54
CA ALA A 4 14.75 37.07 -42.29
C ALA A 4 13.42 37.76 -41.93
N ASN A 5 12.37 36.95 -41.79
CA ASN A 5 11.62 36.92 -40.53
C ASN A 5 10.94 35.55 -40.36
N ARG A 6 11.48 34.68 -39.50
CA ARG A 6 10.85 33.43 -39.09
C ARG A 6 10.82 33.43 -37.56
N ALA A 7 9.61 33.51 -37.01
CA ALA A 7 9.35 33.43 -35.59
C ALA A 7 9.79 32.05 -35.04
N PRO A 8 10.23 31.97 -33.76
CA PRO A 8 10.58 30.71 -33.14
C PRO A 8 9.32 29.85 -32.93
N SER A 9 9.30 28.71 -33.61
CA SER A 9 8.40 27.59 -33.36
C SER A 9 8.70 27.03 -31.97
N ILE A 10 7.89 27.37 -30.97
CA ILE A 10 7.88 26.66 -29.68
C ILE A 10 7.21 25.32 -29.93
N SER A 11 8.02 24.28 -30.15
CA SER A 11 7.53 22.90 -30.09
C SER A 11 7.11 22.60 -28.64
N PRO A 12 5.89 22.09 -28.39
CA PRO A 12 5.53 21.61 -27.07
C PRO A 12 6.46 20.45 -26.72
N GLY A 13 7.20 20.61 -25.61
CA GLY A 13 8.12 19.61 -25.11
C GLY A 13 7.42 18.27 -24.95
N ASN A 14 7.87 17.28 -25.71
CA ASN A 14 7.51 15.89 -25.53
C ASN A 14 8.20 15.41 -24.25
N VAL A 15 7.57 15.66 -23.10
CA VAL A 15 7.98 15.07 -21.83
C VAL A 15 7.70 13.58 -21.94
N GLN A 16 8.70 12.81 -22.37
CA GLN A 16 8.61 11.36 -22.25
C GLN A 16 8.45 11.02 -20.76
N PRO A 17 7.46 10.20 -20.36
CA PRO A 17 7.25 9.82 -18.97
C PRO A 17 8.29 8.77 -18.59
N GLU A 18 9.55 9.18 -18.44
CA GLU A 18 10.68 8.28 -18.19
C GLU A 18 10.62 7.60 -16.80
N ASN A 19 9.68 8.00 -15.92
CA ASN A 19 9.58 7.49 -14.55
C ASN A 19 8.20 6.91 -14.19
N ALA A 20 7.38 6.51 -15.16
CA ALA A 20 6.09 5.90 -14.83
C ALA A 20 6.28 4.50 -14.24
N CYS A 21 5.75 4.28 -13.04
CA CYS A 21 5.86 3.00 -12.35
C CYS A 21 5.01 1.93 -13.07
N VAL A 22 5.61 0.80 -13.42
CA VAL A 22 4.90 -0.27 -14.14
C VAL A 22 4.28 -1.25 -13.14
N VAL A 23 2.95 -1.36 -13.16
CA VAL A 23 2.16 -2.28 -12.32
C VAL A 23 1.49 -3.30 -13.24
N LEU A 24 1.95 -4.55 -13.21
CA LEU A 24 1.36 -5.61 -14.04
C LEU A 24 0.11 -6.18 -13.37
N LEU A 25 -1.04 -6.04 -14.03
CA LEU A 25 -2.31 -6.63 -13.58
C LEU A 25 -2.54 -7.95 -14.32
N ALA A 26 -2.40 -9.07 -13.63
CA ALA A 26 -2.50 -10.41 -14.19
C ALA A 26 -3.78 -11.09 -13.65
N SER A 27 -4.87 -11.04 -14.43
CA SER A 27 -6.20 -11.56 -14.05
C SER A 27 -7.02 -11.93 -15.29
N ALA A 28 -7.68 -13.09 -15.27
CA ALA A 28 -8.66 -13.45 -16.29
C ALA A 28 -10.06 -12.87 -16.00
N ASN A 29 -10.28 -12.34 -14.79
CA ASN A 29 -11.53 -11.71 -14.39
C ASN A 29 -11.56 -10.23 -14.82
N ALA A 30 -12.30 -9.95 -15.90
CA ALA A 30 -12.42 -8.60 -16.46
C ALA A 30 -13.06 -7.59 -15.50
N VAL A 31 -14.01 -8.02 -14.66
CA VAL A 31 -14.68 -7.15 -13.67
C VAL A 31 -13.69 -6.69 -12.61
N LEU A 32 -12.92 -7.63 -12.05
CA LEU A 32 -11.88 -7.34 -11.07
C LEU A 32 -10.80 -6.43 -11.66
N THR A 33 -10.33 -6.72 -12.87
CA THR A 33 -9.35 -5.89 -13.57
C THR A 33 -9.85 -4.45 -13.72
N HIS A 34 -11.11 -4.27 -14.12
CA HIS A 34 -11.70 -2.93 -14.23
C HIS A 34 -11.83 -2.23 -12.88
N GLN A 35 -12.22 -2.94 -11.81
CA GLN A 35 -12.29 -2.39 -10.46
C GLN A 35 -10.92 -1.92 -9.95
N LEU A 36 -9.86 -2.72 -10.16
CA LEU A 36 -8.50 -2.37 -9.78
C LEU A 36 -7.95 -1.19 -10.58
N ILE A 37 -8.17 -1.15 -11.89
CA ILE A 37 -7.77 -0.02 -12.74
C ILE A 37 -8.42 1.27 -12.24
N ARG A 38 -9.72 1.21 -11.92
CA ARG A 38 -10.45 2.35 -11.37
C ARG A 38 -9.87 2.78 -10.02
N ALA A 39 -9.71 1.86 -9.08
CA ALA A 39 -9.17 2.15 -7.76
C ALA A 39 -7.76 2.75 -7.81
N LEU A 40 -6.87 2.20 -8.64
CA LEU A 40 -5.51 2.70 -8.86
C LEU A 40 -5.47 4.04 -9.60
N SER A 41 -6.54 4.40 -10.31
CA SER A 41 -6.67 5.70 -10.97
C SER A 41 -7.31 6.74 -10.05
N ASP A 42 -8.21 6.33 -9.16
CA ASP A 42 -8.99 7.21 -8.28
C ASP A 42 -8.25 7.53 -6.95
N ASN A 43 -7.31 6.69 -6.51
CA ASN A 43 -6.53 6.90 -5.26
C ASN A 43 -5.31 7.83 -5.39
N GLY A 44 -5.01 8.34 -6.59
CA GLY A 44 -4.12 9.47 -6.70
C GLY A 44 -4.88 10.71 -6.24
N ASP A 45 -4.48 11.34 -5.13
CA ASP A 45 -4.78 12.75 -4.88
C ASP A 45 -4.70 13.48 -6.22
N VAL A 46 -5.83 14.02 -6.68
CA VAL A 46 -5.98 14.58 -8.02
C VAL A 46 -4.75 15.45 -8.30
N PRO A 47 -3.83 15.03 -9.19
CA PRO A 47 -2.70 15.87 -9.51
C PRO A 47 -3.28 17.15 -10.11
N PRO A 48 -2.77 18.34 -9.74
CA PRO A 48 -3.21 19.58 -10.35
C PRO A 48 -3.16 19.40 -11.88
N ALA A 49 -4.25 19.78 -12.54
CA ALA A 49 -4.55 19.44 -13.93
C ALA A 49 -3.31 19.51 -14.85
N GLY A 50 -2.81 18.34 -15.27
CA GLY A 50 -1.72 18.25 -16.25
C GLY A 50 -0.66 17.15 -16.02
N GLU A 51 -0.59 16.54 -14.83
CA GLU A 51 0.41 15.50 -14.56
C GLU A 51 -0.08 14.09 -14.95
N ALA A 52 0.81 13.35 -15.62
CA ALA A 52 0.54 12.03 -16.16
C ALA A 52 0.18 11.02 -15.06
N ARG A 53 -0.66 10.03 -15.40
CA ARG A 53 -1.00 8.91 -14.51
C ARG A 53 0.29 8.31 -13.92
N PRO A 54 0.38 8.10 -12.59
CA PRO A 54 1.62 7.63 -11.96
C PRO A 54 1.99 6.19 -12.38
N TYR A 55 1.01 5.43 -12.88
CA TYR A 55 1.17 4.01 -13.22
C TYR A 55 0.96 3.70 -14.70
N GLN A 56 1.86 2.89 -15.26
CA GLN A 56 1.58 2.10 -16.46
C GLN A 56 1.00 0.75 -16.03
N LEU A 57 -0.18 0.41 -16.55
CA LEU A 57 -0.95 -0.77 -16.13
C LEU A 57 -1.07 -1.80 -17.27
N PRO A 58 0.01 -2.52 -17.65
CA PRO A 58 -0.13 -3.64 -18.57
C PRO A 58 -1.05 -4.71 -17.96
N ILE A 59 -1.94 -5.25 -18.79
CA ILE A 59 -2.92 -6.27 -18.39
C ILE A 59 -2.56 -7.59 -19.05
N ALA A 60 -2.56 -8.67 -18.27
CA ALA A 60 -2.41 -10.03 -18.76
C ALA A 60 -3.60 -10.89 -18.32
N THR A 61 -4.21 -11.61 -19.24
CA THR A 61 -5.35 -12.51 -18.95
C THR A 61 -4.94 -13.97 -18.82
N SER A 62 -3.64 -14.27 -18.97
CA SER A 62 -3.06 -15.60 -18.81
C SER A 62 -1.61 -15.51 -18.32
N VAL A 63 -1.09 -16.59 -17.73
CA VAL A 63 0.30 -16.66 -17.25
C VAL A 63 1.31 -16.46 -18.39
N ALA A 64 1.00 -16.97 -19.59
CA ALA A 64 1.84 -16.78 -20.77
C ALA A 64 1.93 -15.30 -21.17
N GLN A 65 0.80 -14.59 -21.14
CA GLN A 65 0.79 -13.14 -21.37
C GLN A 65 1.53 -12.38 -20.27
N ALA A 66 1.35 -12.74 -19.00
CA ALA A 66 2.04 -12.09 -17.89
C ALA A 66 3.56 -12.20 -18.04
N ARG A 67 4.07 -13.39 -18.42
CA ARG A 67 5.50 -13.60 -18.72
C ARG A 67 5.96 -12.77 -19.92
N SER A 68 5.15 -12.67 -20.97
CA SER A 68 5.46 -11.82 -22.14
C SER A 68 5.52 -10.34 -21.77
N CYS A 69 4.61 -9.86 -20.92
CA CYS A 69 4.62 -8.49 -20.40
C CYS A 69 5.89 -8.19 -19.60
N VAL A 70 6.29 -9.10 -18.71
CA VAL A 70 7.55 -8.98 -17.97
C VAL A 70 8.78 -8.90 -18.88
N GLY A 71 8.78 -9.66 -19.99
CA GLY A 71 9.87 -9.62 -20.97
C GLY A 71 9.96 -8.29 -21.75
N ARG A 72 8.87 -7.50 -21.76
CA ARG A 72 8.81 -6.20 -22.44
C ARG A 72 9.10 -5.02 -21.53
N ALA A 73 8.72 -5.11 -20.26
CA ALA A 73 8.96 -4.09 -19.25
C ALA A 73 9.09 -4.77 -17.88
N VAL A 74 10.05 -4.33 -17.06
CA VAL A 74 10.23 -4.85 -15.70
C VAL A 74 9.19 -4.18 -14.79
N PRO A 75 8.19 -4.92 -14.29
CA PRO A 75 7.20 -4.35 -13.39
C PRO A 75 7.86 -4.01 -12.05
N SER A 76 7.40 -2.92 -11.42
CA SER A 76 7.77 -2.61 -10.03
C SER A 76 7.01 -3.50 -9.04
N VAL A 77 5.79 -3.90 -9.41
CA VAL A 77 4.94 -4.82 -8.66
C VAL A 77 4.03 -5.58 -9.61
N ILE A 78 3.71 -6.83 -9.26
CA ILE A 78 2.80 -7.69 -10.01
C ILE A 78 1.59 -8.00 -9.14
N LEU A 79 0.38 -7.73 -9.63
CA LEU A 79 -0.83 -8.28 -9.05
C LEU A 79 -1.22 -9.53 -9.82
N LEU A 80 -1.38 -10.66 -9.12
CA LEU A 80 -1.76 -11.94 -9.69
C LEU A 80 -3.07 -12.40 -9.07
N ASP A 81 -4.12 -12.54 -9.89
CA ASP A 81 -5.37 -13.15 -9.48
C ASP A 81 -5.37 -14.65 -9.77
N GLU A 82 -5.96 -15.44 -8.88
CA GLU A 82 -6.08 -16.88 -9.02
C GLU A 82 -6.78 -17.33 -10.31
N SER A 83 -7.63 -16.49 -10.93
CA SER A 83 -8.36 -16.85 -12.16
C SER A 83 -7.45 -17.01 -13.38
N ILE A 84 -6.19 -16.55 -13.31
CA ILE A 84 -5.28 -16.54 -14.45
C ILE A 84 -4.78 -17.93 -14.87
N ALA A 85 -4.88 -18.91 -13.98
CA ALA A 85 -4.40 -20.27 -14.20
C ALA A 85 -5.18 -21.30 -13.38
N ALA A 86 -5.11 -22.55 -13.82
CA ALA A 86 -5.53 -23.67 -12.99
C ALA A 86 -4.65 -23.76 -11.72
N PRO A 87 -5.19 -24.28 -10.59
CA PRO A 87 -4.47 -24.37 -9.32
C PRO A 87 -3.08 -25.03 -9.42
N ASP A 88 -2.95 -26.05 -10.27
CA ASP A 88 -1.72 -26.83 -10.42
C ASP A 88 -0.59 -26.03 -11.08
N LEU A 89 -0.92 -25.03 -11.90
CA LEU A 89 0.05 -24.17 -12.59
C LEU A 89 0.34 -22.88 -11.80
N LEU A 90 -0.47 -22.58 -10.79
CA LEU A 90 -0.40 -21.32 -10.07
C LEU A 90 0.81 -21.24 -9.15
N ALA A 91 1.22 -22.37 -8.54
CA ALA A 91 2.43 -22.44 -7.73
C ALA A 91 3.69 -22.09 -8.54
N ASP A 92 3.79 -22.61 -9.77
CA ASP A 92 4.89 -22.29 -10.66
C ASP A 92 4.80 -20.85 -11.18
N ALA A 93 3.60 -20.32 -11.43
CA ALA A 93 3.42 -18.92 -11.78
C ALA A 93 3.91 -17.99 -10.66
N LEU A 94 3.51 -18.25 -9.41
CA LEU A 94 3.93 -17.51 -8.22
C LEU A 94 5.46 -17.55 -8.06
N ARG A 95 6.07 -18.74 -8.16
CA ARG A 95 7.53 -18.89 -8.04
C ARG A 95 8.27 -18.11 -9.12
N ASN A 96 7.83 -18.18 -10.37
CA ASN A 96 8.52 -17.54 -11.48
C ASN A 96 8.33 -16.02 -11.50
N LEU A 97 7.11 -15.53 -11.26
CA LEU A 97 6.81 -14.10 -11.31
C LEU A 97 7.39 -13.35 -10.10
N SER A 98 7.40 -13.97 -8.92
CA SER A 98 7.97 -13.35 -7.70
C SER A 98 9.49 -13.18 -7.72
N GLN A 99 10.19 -13.81 -8.68
CA GLN A 99 11.62 -13.57 -8.91
C GLN A 99 11.89 -12.24 -9.62
N VAL A 100 10.88 -11.71 -10.32
CA VAL A 100 11.00 -10.51 -11.16
C VAL A 100 10.70 -9.26 -10.33
N ALA A 101 9.60 -9.32 -9.58
CA ALA A 101 9.09 -8.20 -8.80
C ALA A 101 8.27 -8.73 -7.61
N PRO A 102 8.10 -7.94 -6.53
CA PRO A 102 7.18 -8.27 -5.46
C PRO A 102 5.76 -8.47 -6.01
N LEU A 103 5.03 -9.40 -5.39
CA LEU A 103 3.78 -9.90 -5.92
C LEU A 103 2.64 -9.76 -4.90
N VAL A 104 1.51 -9.23 -5.34
CA VAL A 104 0.24 -9.20 -4.59
C VAL A 104 -0.66 -10.29 -5.17
N PHE A 105 -0.90 -11.35 -4.41
CA PHE A 105 -1.69 -12.50 -4.85
C PHE A 105 -3.13 -12.39 -4.33
N LEU A 106 -4.11 -12.40 -5.25
CA LEU A 106 -5.53 -12.39 -4.93
C LEU A 106 -6.10 -13.79 -5.10
N ALA A 107 -6.72 -14.33 -4.05
CA ALA A 107 -7.37 -15.64 -4.10
C ALA A 107 -8.61 -15.73 -3.20
N ALA A 108 -9.54 -16.59 -3.58
CA ALA A 108 -10.65 -17.00 -2.73
C ALA A 108 -10.12 -17.70 -1.46
N PRO A 109 -10.88 -17.65 -0.34
CA PRO A 109 -10.51 -18.28 0.92
C PRO A 109 -10.01 -19.73 0.78
N GLU A 110 -10.70 -20.51 -0.04
CA GLU A 110 -10.51 -21.95 -0.19
C GLU A 110 -9.22 -22.24 -0.95
N ASN A 111 -8.95 -21.47 -2.01
CA ASN A 111 -7.75 -21.61 -2.83
C ASN A 111 -6.51 -21.10 -2.10
N LEU A 112 -6.63 -20.03 -1.32
CA LEU A 112 -5.54 -19.54 -0.49
C LEU A 112 -5.13 -20.61 0.54
N ALA A 113 -6.10 -21.23 1.24
CA ALA A 113 -5.84 -22.32 2.17
C ALA A 113 -5.18 -23.52 1.48
N ARG A 114 -5.64 -23.89 0.27
CA ARG A 114 -5.06 -24.98 -0.52
C ARG A 114 -3.61 -24.71 -0.94
N LEU A 115 -3.30 -23.49 -1.38
CA LEU A 115 -1.95 -23.11 -1.81
C LEU A 115 -0.98 -22.93 -0.64
N CYS A 116 -1.46 -22.45 0.51
CA CYS A 116 -0.66 -22.41 1.74
C CYS A 116 -0.24 -23.81 2.19
N ALA A 117 -1.10 -24.82 1.98
CA ALA A 117 -0.75 -26.22 2.28
C ALA A 117 0.38 -26.76 1.39
N LEU A 118 0.65 -26.14 0.23
CA LEU A 118 1.66 -26.60 -0.73
C LEU A 118 3.08 -26.11 -0.43
N THR A 119 3.37 -25.56 0.75
CA THR A 119 4.66 -24.99 1.22
C THR A 119 5.22 -23.82 0.40
N VAL A 120 5.11 -23.86 -0.94
CA VAL A 120 5.62 -22.84 -1.86
C VAL A 120 5.08 -21.45 -1.53
N LEU A 121 3.78 -21.31 -1.28
CA LEU A 121 3.21 -20.01 -0.95
C LEU A 121 3.69 -19.51 0.42
N ALA A 122 3.76 -20.38 1.41
CA ALA A 122 4.26 -20.03 2.75
C ALA A 122 5.73 -19.56 2.71
N ASP A 123 6.57 -20.24 1.93
CA ASP A 123 7.97 -19.84 1.73
C ASP A 123 8.09 -18.48 1.03
N LEU A 124 7.29 -18.23 0.00
CA LEU A 124 7.32 -16.95 -0.72
C LEU A 124 6.79 -15.79 0.14
N VAL A 125 5.79 -16.05 0.99
CA VAL A 125 5.27 -15.06 1.95
C VAL A 125 6.28 -14.77 3.05
N THR A 126 6.91 -15.80 3.63
CA THR A 126 7.93 -15.61 4.68
C THR A 126 9.19 -14.90 4.15
N GLN A 127 9.49 -15.03 2.86
CA GLN A 127 10.55 -14.29 2.18
C GLN A 127 10.16 -12.84 1.82
N GLY A 128 8.90 -12.43 2.08
CA GLY A 128 8.40 -11.10 1.72
C GLY A 128 8.25 -10.88 0.21
N ARG A 129 8.26 -11.95 -0.59
CA ARG A 129 8.16 -11.88 -2.06
C ARG A 129 6.72 -11.86 -2.55
N VAL A 130 5.82 -12.44 -1.77
CA VAL A 130 4.39 -12.50 -2.06
C VAL A 130 3.60 -12.02 -0.86
N GLU A 131 2.63 -11.15 -1.11
CA GLU A 131 1.61 -10.79 -0.14
C GLU A 131 0.25 -11.28 -0.62
N CYS A 132 -0.51 -11.93 0.26
CA CYS A 132 -1.78 -12.52 -0.11
C CYS A 132 -2.94 -11.64 0.36
N VAL A 133 -3.93 -11.46 -0.51
CA VAL A 133 -5.19 -10.80 -0.18
C VAL A 133 -6.32 -11.77 -0.49
N GLN A 134 -7.12 -12.05 0.53
CA GLN A 134 -8.30 -12.90 0.39
C GLN A 134 -9.41 -12.12 -0.33
N ARG A 135 -10.01 -12.74 -1.35
CA ARG A 135 -11.13 -12.19 -2.11
C ARG A 135 -12.45 -12.29 -1.34
N HIS A 136 -12.51 -11.63 -0.19
CA HIS A 136 -13.68 -11.60 0.67
C HIS A 136 -14.00 -10.15 1.06
N GLY A 137 -15.27 -9.76 0.95
CA GLY A 137 -15.70 -8.39 1.26
C GLY A 137 -15.06 -7.33 0.36
N ASP A 138 -14.70 -6.20 0.94
CA ASP A 138 -14.10 -5.07 0.22
C ASP A 138 -12.56 -5.16 0.21
N PHE A 139 -12.04 -6.07 -0.60
CA PHE A 139 -10.60 -6.37 -0.67
C PHE A 139 -9.84 -5.47 -1.66
N VAL A 140 -10.53 -4.77 -2.56
CA VAL A 140 -9.92 -3.93 -3.60
C VAL A 140 -9.10 -2.78 -3.00
N PRO A 141 -9.59 -2.04 -1.98
CA PRO A 141 -8.78 -1.01 -1.32
C PRO A 141 -7.50 -1.56 -0.70
N LEU A 142 -7.56 -2.73 -0.07
CA LEU A 142 -6.38 -3.38 0.51
C LEU A 142 -5.36 -3.78 -0.56
N ALA A 143 -5.81 -4.43 -1.64
CA ALA A 143 -4.95 -4.81 -2.76
C ALA A 143 -4.27 -3.58 -3.39
N THR A 144 -5.01 -2.48 -3.52
CA THR A 144 -4.53 -1.22 -4.08
C THR A 144 -3.45 -0.60 -3.20
N ARG A 145 -3.66 -0.54 -1.87
CA ARG A 145 -2.63 -0.05 -0.93
C ARG A 145 -1.35 -0.87 -0.94
N LEU A 146 -1.46 -2.19 -1.07
CA LEU A 146 -0.27 -3.06 -1.18
C LEU A 146 0.51 -2.79 -2.47
N ILE A 147 -0.19 -2.61 -3.58
CA ILE A 147 0.42 -2.21 -4.86
C ILE A 147 1.15 -0.88 -4.71
N GLU A 148 0.49 0.14 -4.16
CA GLU A 148 1.07 1.47 -3.94
C GLU A 148 2.33 1.41 -3.08
N ARG A 149 2.30 0.63 -1.99
CA ARG A 149 3.45 0.43 -1.12
C ARG A 149 4.66 -0.12 -1.87
N HIS A 150 4.46 -1.13 -2.72
CA HIS A 150 5.55 -1.72 -3.51
C HIS A 150 6.00 -0.82 -4.66
N ALA A 151 5.06 -0.10 -5.29
CA ALA A 151 5.34 0.85 -6.35
C ALA A 151 6.16 2.06 -5.85
N CYS A 152 5.90 2.53 -4.63
CA CYS A 152 6.59 3.67 -4.03
C CYS A 152 7.97 3.31 -3.42
N ALA A 153 8.22 2.03 -3.15
CA ALA A 153 9.54 1.57 -2.69
C ALA A 153 10.55 1.70 -3.84
N ARG A 154 11.25 2.85 -3.90
CA ARG A 154 12.17 3.19 -4.99
C ARG A 154 13.27 2.12 -5.19
N PRO A 155 13.68 1.83 -6.44
CA PRO A 155 14.68 0.81 -6.75
C PRO A 155 16.14 1.20 -6.39
N GLU A 156 16.41 2.38 -5.84
CA GLU A 156 17.78 2.88 -5.60
C GLU A 156 18.60 2.02 -4.61
N SER A 157 17.97 1.08 -3.89
CA SER A 157 18.64 0.10 -3.03
C SER A 157 18.86 -1.28 -3.66
N ARG A 158 18.52 -1.51 -4.95
CA ARG A 158 18.69 -2.82 -5.62
C ARG A 158 20.06 -2.98 -6.33
N GLY A 159 21.12 -2.42 -5.74
CA GLY A 159 22.49 -2.72 -6.14
C GLY A 159 22.88 -4.13 -5.71
N LEU A 160 23.49 -4.89 -6.63
CA LEU A 160 23.96 -6.27 -6.48
C LEU A 160 24.35 -6.68 -5.06
N GLY A 161 23.51 -7.50 -4.44
CA GLY A 161 23.83 -8.16 -3.18
C GLY A 161 22.62 -8.92 -2.69
N THR A 162 22.87 -10.10 -2.13
CA THR A 162 21.96 -10.93 -1.35
C THR A 162 21.49 -10.22 -0.07
N GLU A 163 20.99 -8.99 -0.18
CA GLU A 163 20.31 -8.33 0.92
C GLU A 163 18.87 -8.85 0.94
N ARG A 164 18.60 -9.59 2.02
CA ARG A 164 17.26 -9.86 2.51
C ARG A 164 16.40 -8.62 2.28
N TYR A 165 15.25 -8.81 1.63
CA TYR A 165 14.11 -7.92 1.84
C TYR A 165 14.07 -7.59 3.33
N PRO A 166 13.95 -6.31 3.73
CA PRO A 166 13.73 -6.03 5.13
C PRO A 166 12.47 -6.82 5.50
N ALA A 167 12.61 -7.78 6.41
CA ALA A 167 11.49 -8.30 7.19
C ALA A 167 10.65 -7.10 7.59
N PRO A 168 9.29 -7.20 7.59
CA PRO A 168 8.42 -6.04 7.74
C PRO A 168 8.96 -5.19 8.87
N ALA A 169 9.52 -4.04 8.49
CA ALA A 169 10.11 -3.15 9.45
C ALA A 169 8.96 -2.75 10.35
N VAL A 170 8.94 -3.30 11.56
CA VAL A 170 8.40 -2.62 12.72
C VAL A 170 8.96 -1.21 12.58
N VAL A 171 8.08 -0.26 12.23
CA VAL A 171 8.47 1.10 11.86
C VAL A 171 9.00 1.78 13.11
N ALA A 172 10.26 1.52 13.43
CA ALA A 172 11.09 2.34 14.29
C ALA A 172 11.67 3.44 13.40
N ASN A 173 10.81 4.34 12.92
CA ASN A 173 11.20 5.63 12.34
C ASN A 173 10.04 6.60 12.55
N VAL A 174 9.99 7.16 13.76
CA VAL A 174 9.34 8.45 14.00
C VAL A 174 10.11 9.47 13.16
N PRO A 175 9.49 10.18 12.20
CA PRO A 175 10.18 11.28 11.55
C PRO A 175 10.33 12.41 12.58
N GLU A 176 11.53 12.53 13.11
CA GLU A 176 11.99 13.71 13.84
C GLU A 176 12.13 14.87 12.82
N ARG A 177 11.01 15.51 12.48
CA ARG A 177 10.98 16.83 11.85
C ARG A 177 9.87 17.67 12.48
N VAL A 178 10.17 18.12 13.70
CA VAL A 178 9.64 19.39 14.20
C VAL A 178 10.42 20.48 13.47
N GLU A 179 9.76 21.23 12.58
CA GLU A 179 9.65 22.69 12.70
C GLU A 179 8.85 23.33 11.54
N ARG A 180 7.76 23.99 11.96
CA ARG A 180 7.19 25.26 11.47
C ARG A 180 6.52 25.30 10.10
N GLY A 181 5.21 25.05 10.15
CA GLY A 181 4.21 25.69 9.29
C GLY A 181 2.87 25.64 10.03
N ALA A 182 2.52 26.72 10.73
CA ALA A 182 1.29 26.82 11.49
C ALA A 182 0.07 26.92 10.56
N GLY A 183 -0.94 26.09 10.80
CA GLY A 183 -2.30 26.31 10.30
C GLY A 183 -2.80 25.28 9.29
N ASP A 184 -2.95 24.02 9.70
CA ASP A 184 -4.24 23.34 9.54
C ASP A 184 -4.33 22.13 10.48
N ALA A 185 -5.56 21.75 10.80
CA ALA A 185 -6.02 20.92 11.91
C ALA A 185 -5.18 19.67 12.31
N PRO A 186 -5.24 19.24 13.58
CA PRO A 186 -4.66 17.97 14.02
C PRO A 186 -5.44 16.84 13.35
N LEU A 187 -4.88 16.29 12.27
CA LEU A 187 -5.27 14.98 11.77
C LEU A 187 -5.30 14.04 12.97
N ASP A 188 -6.43 13.38 13.18
CA ASP A 188 -6.74 12.55 14.34
C ASP A 188 -5.69 11.43 14.46
N PHE A 189 -4.58 11.75 15.10
CA PHE A 189 -3.45 10.84 15.29
C PHE A 189 -3.91 9.61 16.07
N GLY A 190 -4.92 9.77 16.94
CA GLY A 190 -5.58 8.66 17.62
C GLY A 190 -6.29 7.72 16.65
N GLU A 191 -7.02 8.26 15.66
CA GLU A 191 -7.68 7.52 14.60
C GLU A 191 -6.70 6.88 13.61
N VAL A 192 -5.68 7.61 13.15
CA VAL A 192 -4.62 7.06 12.29
C VAL A 192 -3.88 5.92 13.00
N LEU A 193 -3.50 6.11 14.28
CA LEU A 193 -2.83 5.07 15.07
C LEU A 193 -3.75 3.87 15.33
N ARG A 194 -5.05 4.10 15.56
CA ARG A 194 -6.05 3.03 15.68
C ARG A 194 -6.16 2.25 14.37
N HIS A 195 -6.26 2.91 13.22
CA HIS A 195 -6.40 2.20 11.93
C HIS A 195 -5.13 1.48 11.52
N GLU A 196 -3.97 2.14 11.61
CA GLU A 196 -2.70 1.56 11.14
C GLU A 196 -2.19 0.44 12.05
N VAL A 197 -2.53 0.44 13.35
CA VAL A 197 -2.09 -0.62 14.27
C VAL A 197 -3.16 -1.69 14.52
N ASN A 198 -4.46 -1.34 14.54
CA ASN A 198 -5.49 -2.37 14.71
C ASN A 198 -5.59 -3.29 13.49
N ASN A 199 -5.26 -2.82 12.29
CA ASN A 199 -5.30 -3.65 11.08
C ASN A 199 -4.29 -4.82 11.12
N PRO A 200 -2.98 -4.61 11.37
CA PRO A 200 -2.03 -5.70 11.53
C PRO A 200 -2.32 -6.54 12.78
N LEU A 201 -2.79 -5.93 13.88
CA LEU A 201 -3.17 -6.69 15.08
C LEU A 201 -4.38 -7.60 14.85
N THR A 202 -5.35 -7.16 14.07
CA THR A 202 -6.49 -7.99 13.65
C THR A 202 -6.03 -9.13 12.76
N GLY A 203 -5.05 -8.87 11.88
CA GLY A 203 -4.41 -9.91 11.08
C GLY A 203 -3.64 -10.94 11.91
N ILE A 204 -2.82 -10.49 12.87
CA ILE A 204 -2.05 -11.38 13.76
C ILE A 204 -2.98 -12.22 14.63
N LEU A 205 -4.00 -11.59 15.23
CA LEU A 205 -4.98 -12.27 16.06
C LEU A 205 -5.79 -13.27 15.23
N GLY A 206 -6.30 -12.85 14.07
CA GLY A 206 -7.06 -13.73 13.17
C GLY A 206 -6.23 -14.92 12.68
N ASN A 207 -4.97 -14.72 12.33
CA ASN A 207 -4.08 -15.82 11.95
C ASN A 207 -3.79 -16.77 13.13
N ALA A 208 -3.57 -16.23 14.33
CA ALA A 208 -3.37 -17.04 15.52
C ALA A 208 -4.62 -17.85 15.89
N GLU A 209 -5.81 -17.24 15.86
CA GLU A 209 -7.09 -17.90 16.10
C GLU A 209 -7.42 -18.95 15.04
N LEU A 210 -7.13 -18.67 13.77
CA LEU A 210 -7.30 -19.64 12.67
C LEU A 210 -6.41 -20.87 12.87
N LEU A 211 -5.16 -20.69 13.28
CA LEU A 211 -4.28 -21.81 13.61
C LEU A 211 -4.80 -22.55 14.86
N LEU A 212 -5.17 -21.82 15.91
CA LEU A 212 -5.76 -22.38 17.13
C LEU A 212 -7.14 -23.03 16.92
N SER A 213 -7.83 -22.81 15.81
CA SER A 213 -9.05 -23.55 15.46
C SER A 213 -8.75 -24.99 14.99
N ARG A 214 -7.49 -25.29 14.68
CA ARG A 214 -7.00 -26.60 14.22
C ARG A 214 -6.07 -27.26 15.24
N ARG A 215 -6.38 -27.13 16.54
CA ARG A 215 -5.51 -27.62 17.64
C ARG A 215 -5.09 -29.07 17.48
N ASP A 216 -5.97 -29.90 16.92
CA ASP A 216 -5.75 -31.34 16.73
C ASP A 216 -4.58 -31.67 15.78
N PHE A 217 -4.14 -30.69 14.97
CA PHE A 217 -3.06 -30.86 13.99
C PHE A 217 -1.79 -30.05 14.34
N ILE A 218 -1.77 -29.41 15.51
CA ILE A 218 -0.67 -28.53 15.93
C ILE A 218 0.01 -29.15 17.16
N PRO A 219 1.35 -29.26 17.16
CA PRO A 219 2.10 -29.68 18.34
C PRO A 219 1.74 -28.84 19.57
N ALA A 220 1.65 -29.46 20.75
CA ALA A 220 1.17 -28.79 21.97
C ALA A 220 1.99 -27.54 22.34
N ASP A 221 3.30 -27.56 22.10
CA ASP A 221 4.21 -26.42 22.31
C ASP A 221 3.95 -25.26 21.32
N MET A 222 3.45 -25.55 20.13
CA MET A 222 3.07 -24.56 19.12
C MET A 222 1.68 -23.96 19.41
N VAL A 223 0.76 -24.76 19.97
CA VAL A 223 -0.54 -24.27 20.47
C VAL A 223 -0.31 -23.25 21.59
N GLU A 224 0.53 -23.58 22.58
CA GLU A 224 0.87 -22.66 23.67
C GLU A 224 1.47 -21.34 23.16
N ARG A 225 2.39 -21.41 22.18
CA ARG A 225 2.97 -20.22 21.55
C ARG A 225 1.94 -19.37 20.81
N LEU A 226 0.99 -20.00 20.11
CA LEU A 226 -0.07 -19.30 19.41
C LEU A 226 -1.06 -18.63 20.35
N GLU A 227 -1.37 -19.26 21.49
CA GLU A 227 -2.18 -18.65 22.55
C GLU A 227 -1.49 -17.41 23.15
N ILE A 228 -0.18 -17.51 23.40
CA ILE A 228 0.63 -16.37 23.85
C ILE A 228 0.60 -15.23 22.82
N ILE A 229 0.74 -15.54 21.53
CA ILE A 229 0.69 -14.52 20.46
C ILE A 229 -0.70 -13.85 20.41
N ALA A 230 -1.78 -14.62 20.48
CA ALA A 230 -3.14 -14.09 20.53
C ALA A 230 -3.36 -13.18 21.75
N GLU A 231 -2.91 -13.61 22.94
CA GLU A 231 -3.01 -12.84 24.16
C GLU A 231 -2.21 -11.52 24.09
N LEU A 232 -0.98 -11.57 23.56
CA LEU A 232 -0.14 -10.39 23.36
C LEU A 232 -0.77 -9.40 22.37
N ALA A 233 -1.36 -9.89 21.27
CA ALA A 233 -2.04 -9.06 20.29
C ALA A 233 -3.27 -8.35 20.90
N ILE A 234 -4.06 -9.05 21.72
CA ILE A 234 -5.19 -8.47 22.46
C ILE A 234 -4.71 -7.40 23.45
N ARG A 235 -3.68 -7.69 24.25
CA ARG A 235 -3.10 -6.73 25.21
C ARG A 235 -2.55 -5.48 24.52
N LEU A 236 -1.92 -5.64 23.35
CA LEU A 236 -1.41 -4.51 22.59
C LEU A 236 -2.54 -3.64 22.04
N ARG A 237 -3.60 -4.25 21.50
CA ARG A 237 -4.81 -3.55 21.05
C ARG A 237 -5.44 -2.71 22.17
N GLU A 238 -5.53 -3.28 23.36
CA GLU A 238 -6.08 -2.59 24.53
C GLU A 238 -5.15 -1.45 25.01
N THR A 239 -3.84 -1.65 24.96
CA THR A 239 -2.85 -0.60 25.32
C THR A 239 -2.95 0.59 24.38
N ILE A 240 -3.04 0.35 23.08
CA ILE A 240 -3.17 1.40 22.07
C ILE A 240 -4.50 2.13 22.23
N ARG A 241 -5.60 1.41 22.46
CA ARG A 241 -6.91 2.03 22.75
C ARG A 241 -6.83 2.99 23.94
N ARG A 242 -6.14 2.62 25.02
CA ARG A 242 -5.94 3.49 26.19
C ARG A 242 -5.07 4.71 25.87
N LEU A 243 -4.02 4.53 25.08
CA LEU A 243 -3.14 5.63 24.65
C LEU A 243 -3.88 6.62 23.74
N SER A 244 -4.63 6.15 22.75
CA SER A 244 -5.45 7.01 21.87
C SER A 244 -6.47 7.83 22.69
N ASN A 245 -7.21 7.17 23.59
CA ASN A 245 -8.18 7.85 24.45
C ASN A 245 -7.53 8.92 25.35
N ALA A 246 -6.34 8.63 25.89
CA ALA A 246 -5.61 9.58 26.73
C ALA A 246 -5.11 10.80 25.92
N LEU A 247 -4.68 10.57 24.67
CA LEU A 247 -4.22 11.61 23.76
C LEU A 247 -5.36 12.54 23.33
N GLU A 248 -6.52 11.98 22.99
CA GLU A 248 -7.75 12.73 22.64
C GLU A 248 -8.23 13.60 23.82
N CYS A 249 -8.13 13.10 25.05
CA CYS A 249 -8.42 13.87 26.25
C CYS A 249 -7.42 15.03 26.47
N HIS A 250 -6.18 14.91 25.99
CA HIS A 250 -5.16 15.94 26.12
C HIS A 250 -5.31 17.05 25.08
N THR A 251 -5.63 16.70 23.83
CA THR A 251 -5.88 17.67 22.75
C THR A 251 -7.15 18.49 23.00
N ALA A 252 -8.17 17.90 23.63
CA ALA A 252 -9.40 18.61 24.02
C ALA A 252 -9.21 19.68 25.13
N ARG A 253 -8.03 19.74 25.78
CA ARG A 253 -7.73 20.69 26.87
C ARG A 253 -6.94 21.93 26.45
N ILE A 254 -6.54 22.07 25.18
CA ILE A 254 -5.82 23.26 24.70
C ILE A 254 -6.84 24.37 24.41
N PRO A 255 -6.86 25.49 25.16
CA PRO A 255 -7.79 26.59 24.89
C PRO A 255 -7.41 27.28 23.57
N ALA A 256 -8.39 27.53 22.71
CA ALA A 256 -8.18 28.30 21.48
C ALA A 256 -7.55 29.68 21.79
N PRO A 257 -6.57 30.15 21.01
CA PRO A 257 -6.01 31.48 21.21
C PRO A 257 -7.09 32.54 20.98
N PRO A 258 -7.08 33.66 21.74
CA PRO A 258 -8.06 34.73 21.59
C PRO A 258 -7.96 35.30 20.17
N SER A 259 -9.09 35.28 19.45
CA SER A 259 -9.23 35.85 18.13
C SER A 259 -8.82 37.32 18.16
N SER A 260 -7.73 37.64 17.45
CA SER A 260 -7.21 38.99 17.28
C SER A 260 -8.31 39.92 16.75
N GLY A 261 -8.80 40.78 17.63
CA GLY A 261 -9.79 41.80 17.30
C GLY A 261 -9.30 42.69 16.17
N LEU A 262 -10.12 42.81 15.13
CA LEU A 262 -10.03 43.85 14.12
C LEU A 262 -9.98 45.21 14.82
N ALA A 263 -8.85 45.91 14.69
CA ALA A 263 -8.71 47.30 15.11
C ALA A 263 -9.64 48.19 14.25
N PRO A 264 -10.34 49.18 14.84
CA PRO A 264 -11.20 50.08 14.07
C PRO A 264 -10.35 51.07 13.29
N THR A 265 -10.64 51.20 12.01
CA THR A 265 -10.07 52.19 11.10
C THR A 265 -10.38 53.62 11.55
N LEU A 266 -9.34 54.36 11.96
CA LEU A 266 -9.38 55.80 12.22
C LEU A 266 -9.69 56.56 10.93
N ARG A 267 -10.87 57.19 10.86
CA ARG A 267 -11.24 58.12 9.78
C ARG A 267 -10.53 59.46 9.99
N HIS A 268 -9.75 59.86 8.99
CA HIS A 268 -9.19 61.21 8.83
C HIS A 268 -10.31 62.25 8.65
N ARG A 269 -10.23 63.34 9.42
CA ARG A 269 -11.03 64.58 9.26
C ARG A 269 -10.19 65.60 8.49
N PRO A 270 -10.72 66.33 7.50
CA PRO A 270 -9.95 67.36 6.79
C PRO A 270 -9.96 68.67 7.59
N PRO A 271 -8.92 69.53 7.47
CA PRO A 271 -8.90 70.84 8.07
C PRO A 271 -9.66 71.86 7.21
N THR A 272 -10.26 72.83 7.91
CA THR A 272 -10.84 74.08 7.41
C THR A 272 -9.80 75.04 6.89
#